data_AF-A0A1K2H6J8-F1
#
_entry.id   AF-A0A1K2H6J8-F1
#
_cell.length_a   1.000
_cell.length_b   1.000
_cell.length_c   1.000
_cell.angle_alpha   90.00
_cell.angle_beta   90.00
_cell.angle_gamma   90.00
#
_symmetry.space_group_name_H-M   'P 1'
#
loop_
_entity.id
_entity.type
_entity.pdbx_description
1 polymer ?
#
loop_
_entity_poly.entity_id
_entity_poly.type
_entity_poly.pdbx_seq_one_letter_code
_entity_poly.pdbx_strand_id
1 'polypeptide(L)'
;MSDFLSNFTSDKYKKDAEEQELVTPDTEIPETAMENVTPDLSEVANYDAVSDDDVLADTTVRGLSCEMLDEETDAEDFNEITDVKDFNDTSEDKLDNENFNDVSDDELASFLRELADVSSEDDLVVKDQFFAKKQKIKRGIIAGSGLLAVIVITWFYYGQTHVKLPDFIGKSVSTAQTWADEHKVKLEVKRVYDFDKEANIVIKESDKNRTISKKKTVNLTASLGANPKEKIELPDFSKMPVAEAREFIKKNKLENTSVQLDYSETVAKDTYLKQTFANQSVTPETFKREDNLTLYYSKGKEPVVQNIDVPDFSSQTKEQINTWSKEKGVKVAFETAGSETIEADKVISQSVAKGQKVSKADIMIIKLSLGKPMTVPDFSRFTFDESSGAAKNLPVISKQVYNDTVPYGGFISQSIPAGTQYFAKDTIPDIMAVYSLGRVYIKDLKGQTEGDLQGTFYNDYTSKGANIAYRVQYVNSPETKGTVVGQSSLNEFVPLSCTIFIQISNGHEK
;
A
#
# COMPACT_ATOMS: atom_id res chain seq x y z
N MET A 1 34.96 -17.96 28.92
CA MET A 1 34.09 -18.51 27.86
C MET A 1 34.97 -19.14 26.80
N SER A 2 35.61 -20.26 27.13
CA SER A 2 36.72 -20.81 26.33
C SER A 2 36.63 -22.33 26.10
N ASP A 3 35.49 -22.96 26.43
CA ASP A 3 35.36 -24.43 26.46
C ASP A 3 34.26 -24.99 25.54
N PHE A 4 33.91 -24.31 24.45
CA PHE A 4 32.87 -24.80 23.52
C PHE A 4 33.34 -25.11 22.10
N LEU A 5 34.66 -25.18 21.86
CA LEU A 5 35.22 -25.42 20.52
C LEU A 5 36.12 -26.66 20.40
N SER A 6 36.15 -27.55 21.39
CA SER A 6 37.03 -28.74 21.38
C SER A 6 36.41 -30.05 20.86
N ASN A 7 35.13 -30.05 20.42
CA ASN A 7 34.46 -31.29 20.01
C ASN A 7 34.27 -31.52 18.50
N PHE A 8 34.94 -30.77 17.63
CA PHE A 8 34.90 -31.04 16.19
C PHE A 8 36.29 -31.03 15.57
N THR A 9 37.00 -32.15 15.71
CA THR A 9 38.16 -32.48 14.87
C THR A 9 37.91 -33.80 14.15
N SER A 10 38.41 -33.88 12.91
CA SER A 10 37.98 -34.74 11.81
C SER A 10 38.46 -36.20 11.84
N ASP A 11 38.93 -36.72 12.96
CA ASP A 11 39.64 -38.02 13.02
C ASP A 11 38.79 -39.22 13.46
N LYS A 12 37.45 -39.12 13.43
CA LYS A 12 36.54 -40.21 13.85
C LYS A 12 35.72 -40.88 12.74
N TYR A 13 36.01 -40.66 11.46
CA TYR A 13 35.26 -41.28 10.34
C TYR A 13 36.13 -42.09 9.37
N LYS A 14 37.15 -42.78 9.87
CA LYS A 14 38.01 -43.65 9.03
C LYS A 14 38.22 -45.06 9.59
N LYS A 15 37.23 -45.64 10.28
CA LYS A 15 37.40 -47.00 10.81
C LYS A 15 36.18 -47.94 10.80
N ASP A 16 35.21 -47.68 9.92
CA ASP A 16 34.05 -48.57 9.73
C ASP A 16 33.96 -49.09 8.27
N ALA A 17 35.09 -49.20 7.59
CA ALA A 17 35.20 -49.81 6.27
C ALA A 17 36.30 -50.86 6.29
N GLU A 18 36.10 -51.93 7.06
CA GLU A 18 36.61 -53.29 6.80
C GLU A 18 36.26 -54.20 7.98
N GLU A 19 35.87 -55.44 7.66
CA GLU A 19 35.61 -56.59 8.54
C GLU A 19 34.29 -56.60 9.34
N GLN A 20 33.35 -57.47 8.92
CA GLN A 20 33.03 -58.67 9.72
C GLN A 20 32.06 -59.62 8.99
N GLU A 21 32.59 -60.83 8.74
CA GLU A 21 31.89 -62.07 8.47
C GLU A 21 31.10 -62.59 9.70
N LEU A 22 30.08 -63.41 9.40
CA LEU A 22 29.55 -64.58 10.14
C LEU A 22 29.21 -64.41 11.64
N VAL A 23 27.94 -64.71 11.98
CA VAL A 23 27.52 -65.76 12.94
C VAL A 23 25.99 -65.72 13.13
N THR A 24 25.35 -66.89 13.03
CA THR A 24 23.95 -67.22 13.33
C THR A 24 23.66 -67.19 14.84
N PRO A 25 22.37 -67.19 15.26
CA PRO A 25 21.89 -68.43 15.86
C PRO A 25 20.43 -68.79 15.56
N ASP A 26 20.20 -70.10 15.58
CA ASP A 26 18.93 -70.83 15.55
C ASP A 26 17.96 -70.44 16.69
N THR A 27 16.65 -70.58 16.47
CA THR A 27 15.81 -71.63 17.12
C THR A 27 14.30 -71.28 17.08
N GLU A 28 13.55 -72.19 16.43
CA GLU A 28 12.17 -72.66 16.64
C GLU A 28 10.91 -71.87 16.18
N ILE A 29 10.11 -72.63 15.43
CA ILE A 29 8.77 -72.40 14.87
C ILE A 29 7.71 -72.90 15.91
N PRO A 30 6.39 -72.60 15.77
CA PRO A 30 5.58 -73.52 14.96
C PRO A 30 4.52 -72.87 14.04
N GLU A 31 4.25 -73.60 12.96
CA GLU A 31 3.14 -73.51 12.00
C GLU A 31 1.78 -73.41 12.72
N THR A 32 0.77 -72.70 12.20
CA THR A 32 -0.28 -73.13 11.24
C THR A 32 -1.23 -71.91 11.10
N ALA A 33 -1.94 -71.58 10.02
CA ALA A 33 -2.62 -72.37 9.01
C ALA A 33 -2.86 -71.54 7.73
N MET A 34 -2.96 -72.24 6.60
CA MET A 34 -3.47 -71.73 5.32
C MET A 34 -4.97 -71.46 5.42
N GLU A 35 -5.49 -70.44 4.72
CA GLU A 35 -6.55 -70.67 3.73
C GLU A 35 -6.67 -69.55 2.69
N ASN A 36 -6.79 -69.98 1.44
CA ASN A 36 -7.08 -69.20 0.23
C ASN A 36 -8.45 -68.53 0.30
N VAL A 37 -8.63 -67.34 -0.30
CA VAL A 37 -9.68 -67.05 -1.31
C VAL A 37 -9.23 -65.88 -2.19
N THR A 38 -9.24 -66.07 -3.51
CA THR A 38 -9.07 -65.06 -4.58
C THR A 38 -10.45 -64.50 -5.03
N PRO A 39 -10.51 -63.42 -5.82
CA PRO A 39 -11.37 -62.25 -5.59
C PRO A 39 -12.69 -62.29 -6.37
N ASP A 40 -13.61 -61.37 -6.05
CA ASP A 40 -14.73 -61.03 -6.92
C ASP A 40 -14.88 -59.51 -7.09
N LEU A 41 -15.27 -59.14 -8.31
CA LEU A 41 -15.42 -57.81 -8.89
C LEU A 41 -16.87 -57.31 -8.78
N SER A 42 -17.07 -56.00 -9.02
CA SER A 42 -18.34 -55.28 -9.26
C SER A 42 -19.17 -54.93 -8.00
N GLU A 43 -19.90 -53.82 -7.84
CA GLU A 43 -20.40 -52.79 -8.75
C GLU A 43 -20.97 -51.59 -7.93
N VAL A 44 -20.92 -50.37 -8.50
CA VAL A 44 -21.80 -49.16 -8.40
C VAL A 44 -22.37 -48.55 -7.09
N ALA A 45 -22.24 -47.20 -7.08
CA ALA A 45 -23.24 -46.14 -6.83
C ALA A 45 -23.41 -45.44 -5.45
N ASN A 46 -23.12 -44.12 -5.48
CA ASN A 46 -23.75 -42.95 -4.85
C ASN A 46 -24.85 -43.14 -3.80
N TYR A 47 -24.81 -42.34 -2.71
CA TYR A 47 -25.92 -41.51 -2.23
C TYR A 47 -25.43 -40.35 -1.34
N ASP A 48 -26.09 -39.19 -1.51
CA ASP A 48 -26.04 -37.96 -0.72
C ASP A 48 -26.66 -38.09 0.68
N ALA A 49 -26.25 -37.20 1.61
CA ALA A 49 -27.05 -36.48 2.64
C ALA A 49 -26.08 -35.85 3.67
N VAL A 50 -25.98 -34.54 3.89
CA VAL A 50 -26.93 -33.55 4.47
C VAL A 50 -27.02 -33.61 6.02
N SER A 51 -26.68 -32.44 6.60
CA SER A 51 -27.20 -31.69 7.76
C SER A 51 -26.75 -31.90 9.22
N ASP A 52 -26.79 -30.73 9.87
CA ASP A 52 -26.99 -30.35 11.28
C ASP A 52 -25.71 -30.12 12.12
N ASP A 53 -25.27 -28.89 12.35
CA ASP A 53 -25.81 -27.75 13.16
C ASP A 53 -25.62 -27.88 14.68
N ASP A 54 -25.09 -26.78 15.24
CA ASP A 54 -25.38 -26.20 16.56
C ASP A 54 -24.82 -26.91 17.85
N VAL A 55 -24.33 -26.26 18.93
CA VAL A 55 -24.17 -24.84 19.35
C VAL A 55 -23.56 -24.81 20.79
N LEU A 56 -23.02 -23.65 21.21
CA LEU A 56 -22.77 -23.16 22.60
C LEU A 56 -21.65 -23.82 23.47
N ALA A 57 -20.94 -23.16 24.40
CA ALA A 57 -20.95 -21.82 25.02
C ALA A 57 -19.52 -21.53 25.58
N ASP A 58 -19.03 -20.28 25.56
CA ASP A 58 -18.88 -19.35 26.69
C ASP A 58 -17.93 -19.76 27.83
N THR A 59 -16.95 -18.90 28.16
CA THR A 59 -16.72 -18.35 29.52
C THR A 59 -15.53 -17.37 29.52
N THR A 60 -15.84 -16.12 29.83
CA THR A 60 -15.00 -15.01 30.32
C THR A 60 -14.09 -15.32 31.52
N VAL A 61 -12.90 -14.72 31.58
CA VAL A 61 -12.26 -14.29 32.85
C VAL A 61 -11.51 -12.96 32.67
N ARG A 62 -11.81 -12.01 33.56
CA ARG A 62 -11.15 -10.70 33.82
C ARG A 62 -9.86 -10.88 34.64
N GLY A 63 -8.91 -9.97 34.46
CA GLY A 63 -7.83 -9.71 35.44
C GLY A 63 -7.25 -8.29 35.27
N LEU A 64 -7.36 -7.48 36.33
CA LEU A 64 -6.88 -6.10 36.50
C LEU A 64 -5.60 -6.08 37.37
N SER A 65 -4.68 -5.14 37.11
CA SER A 65 -3.94 -4.27 38.09
C SER A 65 -2.72 -3.63 37.39
N CYS A 66 -2.56 -2.29 37.31
CA CYS A 66 -1.81 -1.36 38.21
C CYS A 66 -0.33 -1.74 38.39
N GLU A 67 0.71 -0.89 38.42
CA GLU A 67 0.98 0.56 38.42
C GLU A 67 2.53 0.69 38.30
N MET A 68 3.09 1.90 38.14
CA MET A 68 4.41 2.43 38.62
C MET A 68 5.13 3.36 37.60
N LEU A 69 5.07 4.69 37.86
CA LEU A 69 6.16 5.64 38.19
C LEU A 69 7.58 5.41 37.58
N ASP A 70 8.35 6.40 37.07
CA ASP A 70 8.81 7.67 37.67
C ASP A 70 9.38 8.70 36.63
N GLU A 71 9.56 9.94 37.11
CA GLU A 71 10.19 11.16 36.55
C GLU A 71 11.74 11.11 36.35
N GLU A 72 12.26 11.98 35.46
CA GLU A 72 13.37 12.97 35.66
C GLU A 72 13.93 13.44 34.28
N THR A 73 13.77 14.73 33.90
CA THR A 73 14.72 15.89 33.94
C THR A 73 16.00 15.78 33.08
N ASP A 74 16.15 16.66 32.07
CA ASP A 74 17.22 17.69 32.00
C ASP A 74 17.36 18.35 30.61
N ALA A 75 17.06 19.67 30.59
CA ALA A 75 17.84 20.83 30.15
C ALA A 75 18.85 20.82 28.96
N GLU A 76 18.60 21.80 28.06
CA GLU A 76 19.51 22.71 27.29
C GLU A 76 20.40 22.07 26.18
N ASP A 77 20.68 22.66 25.01
CA ASP A 77 20.81 24.06 24.62
C ASP A 77 21.00 24.24 23.09
N PHE A 78 20.64 25.43 22.56
CA PHE A 78 21.09 26.18 21.34
C PHE A 78 21.19 25.47 19.94
N ASN A 79 20.94 26.09 18.77
CA ASN A 79 20.76 27.49 18.35
C ASN A 79 20.26 27.59 16.88
N GLU A 80 19.96 28.84 16.47
CA GLU A 80 19.98 29.41 15.09
C GLU A 80 18.86 29.05 14.09
N ILE A 81 18.31 29.93 13.22
CA ILE A 81 18.42 31.35 12.84
C ILE A 81 17.12 31.68 12.07
N THR A 82 16.55 32.89 12.21
CA THR A 82 16.18 33.77 11.06
C THR A 82 15.86 35.18 11.53
N ASP A 83 16.81 36.07 11.26
CA ASP A 83 16.70 37.44 10.70
C ASP A 83 15.40 37.73 9.89
N VAL A 84 14.85 38.95 9.75
CA VAL A 84 15.05 40.29 10.36
C VAL A 84 13.97 41.23 9.75
N LYS A 85 13.54 42.24 10.53
CA LYS A 85 12.96 43.56 10.14
C LYS A 85 11.49 43.65 9.66
N ASP A 86 10.68 44.63 10.06
CA ASP A 86 10.98 45.94 10.67
C ASP A 86 9.72 46.66 11.22
N PHE A 87 9.95 47.47 12.28
CA PHE A 87 9.26 48.71 12.73
C PHE A 87 7.74 48.68 13.06
N ASN A 88 7.19 49.32 14.11
CA ASN A 88 7.63 50.42 14.98
C ASN A 88 6.75 50.48 16.26
N ASP A 89 7.25 51.25 17.24
CA ASP A 89 6.56 52.01 18.29
C ASP A 89 6.17 51.38 19.65
N THR A 90 7.11 51.54 20.59
CA THR A 90 7.05 52.24 21.88
C THR A 90 5.86 52.04 22.84
N SER A 91 6.28 51.64 24.05
CA SER A 91 5.63 51.39 25.33
C SER A 91 5.19 52.64 26.11
N GLU A 92 4.19 52.44 26.98
CA GLU A 92 3.89 53.27 28.15
C GLU A 92 4.91 53.06 29.29
N ASP A 93 5.14 54.14 30.07
CA ASP A 93 5.43 54.25 31.51
C ASP A 93 6.51 53.32 32.16
N LYS A 94 7.43 53.74 33.04
CA LYS A 94 7.51 54.90 33.96
C LYS A 94 8.87 54.91 34.70
N LEU A 95 9.29 56.11 35.12
CA LEU A 95 10.13 56.45 36.30
C LEU A 95 11.55 55.84 36.41
N ASP A 96 12.56 56.72 36.33
CA ASP A 96 13.43 57.02 37.48
C ASP A 96 14.42 58.18 37.22
N ASN A 97 14.56 59.01 38.25
CA ASN A 97 15.77 59.66 38.76
C ASN A 97 16.43 60.92 38.10
N GLU A 98 16.50 61.95 38.95
CA GLU A 98 17.61 62.89 39.22
C GLU A 98 18.16 63.92 38.18
N ASN A 99 17.77 65.17 38.44
CA ASN A 99 18.61 66.26 39.00
C ASN A 99 19.40 67.25 38.09
N PHE A 100 19.31 68.52 38.52
CA PHE A 100 20.10 69.72 38.22
C PHE A 100 19.90 70.38 36.82
N ASN A 101 19.61 71.67 36.67
CA ASN A 101 19.88 72.80 37.56
C ASN A 101 19.06 74.07 37.21
N ASP A 102 18.68 74.79 38.28
CA ASP A 102 18.75 76.25 38.46
C ASP A 102 17.96 77.19 37.52
N VAL A 103 16.87 77.79 38.02
CA VAL A 103 16.71 79.26 38.18
C VAL A 103 15.62 79.52 39.24
N SER A 104 15.99 80.33 40.22
CA SER A 104 15.26 80.81 41.40
C SER A 104 14.06 81.72 41.10
N ASP A 105 12.91 81.45 41.74
CA ASP A 105 11.68 82.27 41.66
C ASP A 105 11.23 82.78 43.06
N ASP A 106 12.20 83.29 43.84
CA ASP A 106 11.97 84.09 45.05
C ASP A 106 11.99 85.62 44.75
N GLU A 107 11.69 86.03 43.51
CA GLU A 107 11.75 87.44 43.05
C GLU A 107 10.47 87.97 42.35
N LEU A 108 9.30 87.38 42.57
CA LEU A 108 8.01 87.94 42.07
C LEU A 108 7.00 88.33 43.16
N ALA A 109 7.35 88.14 44.43
CA ALA A 109 6.52 88.54 45.57
C ALA A 109 6.90 89.91 46.18
N SER A 110 7.90 90.60 45.62
CA SER A 110 8.40 91.91 46.09
C SER A 110 8.04 93.10 45.17
N PHE A 111 7.30 92.89 44.07
CA PHE A 111 6.96 93.94 43.09
C PHE A 111 5.49 94.43 43.14
N LEU A 112 4.64 93.85 43.99
CA LEU A 112 3.21 94.18 44.08
C LEU A 112 2.78 94.66 45.47
N ARG A 113 3.68 95.30 46.21
CA ARG A 113 3.35 95.89 47.52
C ARG A 113 4.03 97.23 47.79
N GLU A 114 4.25 98.03 46.75
CA GLU A 114 4.62 99.44 46.90
C GLU A 114 4.06 100.23 45.70
N LEU A 115 2.84 100.72 45.87
CA LEU A 115 2.31 102.00 45.35
C LEU A 115 0.85 102.08 45.79
N ALA A 116 0.71 102.20 47.11
CA ALA A 116 -0.45 102.83 47.69
C ALA A 116 -0.34 104.35 47.46
N ASP A 117 -1.48 104.93 47.13
CA ASP A 117 -1.94 106.24 47.61
C ASP A 117 -1.47 107.52 46.87
N VAL A 118 -2.45 108.31 46.41
CA VAL A 118 -2.76 109.66 46.93
C VAL A 118 -3.80 110.33 46.01
N SER A 119 -5.03 110.28 46.51
CA SER A 119 -6.10 111.30 46.59
C SER A 119 -6.21 112.50 45.60
N SER A 120 -7.41 112.59 45.00
CA SER A 120 -8.40 113.71 44.99
C SER A 120 -8.08 115.10 44.42
N GLU A 121 -8.96 115.52 43.47
CA GLU A 121 -9.76 116.78 43.37
C GLU A 121 -9.03 118.14 43.53
N ASP A 122 -9.32 119.24 42.83
CA ASP A 122 -10.36 119.70 41.91
C ASP A 122 -9.81 121.01 41.30
N ASP A 123 -10.19 121.38 40.06
CA ASP A 123 -10.64 122.75 39.73
C ASP A 123 -10.87 122.96 38.20
N LEU A 124 -12.15 122.95 37.85
CA LEU A 124 -12.92 123.96 37.12
C LEU A 124 -12.32 124.82 35.97
N VAL A 125 -13.11 124.81 34.88
CA VAL A 125 -13.36 125.81 33.82
C VAL A 125 -12.36 125.91 32.64
N VAL A 126 -12.79 125.49 31.44
CA VAL A 126 -13.25 126.35 30.33
C VAL A 126 -13.70 125.47 29.15
N LYS A 127 -14.79 125.90 28.53
CA LYS A 127 -15.59 125.22 27.52
C LYS A 127 -15.04 125.54 26.13
N ASP A 128 -14.61 124.52 25.37
CA ASP A 128 -14.41 124.66 23.92
C ASP A 128 -15.17 123.57 23.15
N GLN A 129 -16.09 124.05 22.33
CA GLN A 129 -16.97 123.26 21.47
C GLN A 129 -16.21 122.73 20.26
N PHE A 130 -15.47 121.62 20.34
CA PHE A 130 -15.11 120.87 19.11
C PHE A 130 -14.70 119.39 19.27
N PHE A 131 -15.22 118.63 20.25
CA PHE A 131 -14.85 117.21 20.41
C PHE A 131 -15.99 116.21 20.68
N ALA A 132 -17.26 116.61 20.54
CA ALA A 132 -18.42 115.75 20.79
C ALA A 132 -18.62 114.57 19.80
N LYS A 133 -17.85 114.51 18.70
CA LYS A 133 -17.84 113.35 17.77
C LYS A 133 -16.80 112.28 18.15
N LYS A 134 -15.69 112.60 18.84
CA LYS A 134 -14.60 111.63 19.11
C LYS A 134 -14.81 110.77 20.36
N GLN A 135 -15.62 111.21 21.33
CA GLN A 135 -15.84 110.45 22.59
C GLN A 135 -16.95 109.38 22.47
N LYS A 136 -17.98 109.63 21.64
CA LYS A 136 -18.98 108.59 21.26
C LYS A 136 -18.37 107.49 20.39
N ILE A 137 -17.41 107.84 19.53
CA ILE A 137 -16.64 106.87 18.71
C ILE A 137 -15.74 106.01 19.61
N LYS A 138 -15.03 106.57 20.61
CA LYS A 138 -14.22 105.78 21.55
C LYS A 138 -15.04 104.83 22.43
N ARG A 139 -16.21 105.25 22.94
CA ARG A 139 -17.14 104.35 23.67
C ARG A 139 -17.79 103.31 22.74
N GLY A 140 -18.04 103.64 21.48
CA GLY A 140 -18.51 102.71 20.46
C GLY A 140 -17.47 101.68 20.01
N ILE A 141 -16.18 102.04 19.97
CA ILE A 141 -15.07 101.11 19.67
C ILE A 141 -14.83 100.15 20.84
N ILE A 142 -14.91 100.61 22.10
CA ILE A 142 -14.79 99.74 23.29
C ILE A 142 -16.00 98.81 23.41
N ALA A 143 -17.22 99.30 23.16
CA ALA A 143 -18.41 98.46 23.12
C ALA A 143 -18.39 97.46 21.94
N GLY A 144 -17.92 97.88 20.77
CA GLY A 144 -17.75 97.02 19.59
C GLY A 144 -16.64 95.99 19.74
N SER A 145 -15.52 96.35 20.36
CA SER A 145 -14.40 95.45 20.71
C SER A 145 -14.81 94.43 21.77
N GLY A 146 -15.57 94.85 22.80
CA GLY A 146 -16.14 93.94 23.79
C GLY A 146 -17.14 92.98 23.17
N LEU A 147 -17.99 93.46 22.25
CA LEU A 147 -18.92 92.61 21.50
C LEU A 147 -18.17 91.62 20.60
N LEU A 148 -17.12 92.05 19.90
CA LEU A 148 -16.27 91.18 19.09
C LEU A 148 -15.53 90.14 19.94
N ALA A 149 -15.00 90.53 21.09
CA ALA A 149 -14.37 89.59 22.02
C ALA A 149 -15.38 88.57 22.55
N VAL A 150 -16.60 88.97 22.89
CA VAL A 150 -17.68 88.05 23.29
C VAL A 150 -18.08 87.13 22.14
N ILE A 151 -18.14 87.63 20.89
CA ILE A 151 -18.41 86.79 19.70
C ILE A 151 -17.28 85.78 19.50
N VAL A 152 -16.02 86.19 19.63
CA VAL A 152 -14.85 85.30 19.49
C VAL A 152 -14.79 84.27 20.62
N ILE A 153 -15.04 84.67 21.86
CA ILE A 153 -15.08 83.77 23.03
C ILE A 153 -16.26 82.80 22.90
N THR A 154 -17.44 83.27 22.48
CA THR A 154 -18.62 82.42 22.26
C THR A 154 -18.38 81.46 21.10
N TRP A 155 -17.73 81.91 20.03
CA TRP A 155 -17.35 81.06 18.89
C TRP A 155 -16.28 80.02 19.27
N PHE A 156 -15.28 80.41 20.05
CA PHE A 156 -14.26 79.51 20.60
C PHE A 156 -14.88 78.48 21.56
N TYR A 157 -15.78 78.92 22.45
CA TYR A 157 -16.54 78.05 23.33
C TYR A 157 -17.47 77.09 22.56
N TYR A 158 -18.05 77.56 21.45
CA TYR A 158 -18.86 76.73 20.55
C TYR A 158 -18.02 75.63 19.90
N GLY A 159 -16.80 75.95 19.41
CA GLY A 159 -15.85 74.97 18.87
C GLY A 159 -15.30 73.99 19.92
N GLN A 160 -15.20 74.41 21.19
CA GLN A 160 -14.79 73.52 22.29
C GLN A 160 -15.89 72.55 22.74
N THR A 161 -17.17 72.92 22.59
CA THR A 161 -18.32 72.15 23.10
C THR A 161 -19.03 71.30 22.05
N HIS A 162 -18.80 71.56 20.76
CA HIS A 162 -19.45 70.89 19.64
C HIS A 162 -18.44 70.30 18.66
N VAL A 163 -18.75 69.11 18.13
CA VAL A 163 -17.94 68.39 17.13
C VAL A 163 -18.85 67.90 16.01
N LYS A 164 -18.36 67.93 14.78
CA LYS A 164 -19.07 67.38 13.62
C LYS A 164 -18.95 65.86 13.61
N LEU A 165 -20.07 65.15 13.69
CA LEU A 165 -20.13 63.68 13.63
C LEU A 165 -19.89 63.21 12.18
N PRO A 166 -18.80 62.47 11.89
CA PRO A 166 -18.56 61.85 10.59
C PRO A 166 -19.63 60.80 10.25
N ASP A 167 -19.76 60.47 8.97
CA ASP A 167 -20.57 59.33 8.54
C ASP A 167 -19.81 58.03 8.82
N PHE A 168 -20.33 57.22 9.74
CA PHE A 168 -19.76 55.92 10.07
C PHE A 168 -20.40 54.76 9.32
N ILE A 169 -21.45 54.99 8.53
CA ILE A 169 -22.12 53.92 7.78
C ILE A 169 -21.12 53.25 6.82
N GLY A 170 -21.00 51.93 6.93
CA GLY A 170 -20.06 51.14 6.13
C GLY A 170 -18.61 51.14 6.65
N LYS A 171 -18.30 51.87 7.73
CA LYS A 171 -17.01 51.79 8.43
C LYS A 171 -17.06 50.78 9.57
N SER A 172 -15.89 50.39 10.08
CA SER A 172 -15.81 49.51 11.24
C SER A 172 -16.22 50.24 12.52
N VAL A 173 -16.78 49.49 13.47
CA VAL A 173 -17.10 50.01 14.81
C VAL A 173 -15.85 50.53 15.52
N SER A 174 -14.69 49.90 15.29
CA SER A 174 -13.41 50.37 15.85
C SER A 174 -13.08 51.79 15.39
N THR A 175 -13.24 52.11 14.10
CA THR A 175 -13.03 53.48 13.60
C THR A 175 -13.97 54.49 14.27
N ALA A 176 -15.22 54.10 14.52
CA ALA A 176 -16.18 54.96 15.22
C ALA A 176 -15.83 55.14 16.71
N GLN A 177 -15.30 54.11 17.36
CA GLN A 177 -14.82 54.16 18.75
C GLN A 177 -13.61 55.08 18.89
N THR A 178 -12.59 54.90 18.05
CA THR A 178 -11.39 55.77 18.07
C THR A 178 -11.75 57.25 17.90
N TRP A 179 -12.66 57.55 16.97
CA TRP A 179 -13.14 58.92 16.80
C TRP A 179 -13.91 59.44 18.03
N ALA A 180 -14.75 58.60 18.64
CA ALA A 180 -15.52 58.97 19.81
C ALA A 180 -14.61 59.27 21.01
N ASP A 181 -13.55 58.47 21.21
CA ASP A 181 -12.57 58.66 22.26
C ASP A 181 -11.77 59.95 22.09
N GLU A 182 -11.28 60.22 20.87
CA GLU A 182 -10.55 61.44 20.51
C GLU A 182 -11.37 62.71 20.79
N HIS A 183 -12.68 62.65 20.51
CA HIS A 183 -13.58 63.79 20.64
C HIS A 183 -14.36 63.83 21.96
N LYS A 184 -14.09 62.88 22.88
CA LYS A 184 -14.75 62.70 24.19
C LYS A 184 -16.27 62.55 24.09
N VAL A 185 -16.75 61.89 23.03
CA VAL A 185 -18.18 61.62 22.75
C VAL A 185 -18.55 60.24 23.29
N LYS A 186 -19.75 60.09 23.87
CA LYS A 186 -20.25 58.78 24.30
C LYS A 186 -20.89 58.03 23.13
N LEU A 187 -20.41 56.82 22.85
CA LEU A 187 -20.93 55.95 21.81
C LEU A 187 -21.73 54.79 22.42
N GLU A 188 -22.97 54.60 21.97
CA GLU A 188 -23.79 53.43 22.32
C GLU A 188 -24.00 52.59 21.06
N VAL A 189 -23.41 51.39 21.04
CA VAL A 189 -23.43 50.50 19.87
C VAL A 189 -24.41 49.36 20.09
N LYS A 190 -25.57 49.45 19.45
CA LYS A 190 -26.51 48.33 19.35
C LYS A 190 -26.02 47.35 18.29
N ARG A 191 -26.04 46.05 18.57
CA ARG A 191 -25.58 45.03 17.61
C ARG A 191 -26.75 44.19 17.10
N VAL A 192 -26.85 44.00 15.78
CA VAL A 192 -27.94 43.28 15.11
C VAL A 192 -27.33 42.39 14.02
N TYR A 193 -27.89 41.18 13.82
CA TYR A 193 -27.47 40.32 12.71
C TYR A 193 -27.93 40.89 11.38
N ASP A 194 -27.03 40.90 10.40
CA ASP A 194 -27.29 41.37 9.04
C ASP A 194 -26.53 40.45 8.08
N PHE A 195 -27.26 39.77 7.20
CA PHE A 195 -26.68 38.80 6.27
C PHE A 195 -25.83 39.48 5.18
N ASP A 196 -26.19 40.69 4.76
CA ASP A 196 -25.54 41.39 3.65
C ASP A 196 -24.28 42.13 4.10
N LYS A 197 -24.23 42.55 5.37
CA LYS A 197 -23.14 43.33 5.94
C LYS A 197 -22.19 42.47 6.76
N GLU A 198 -20.88 42.68 6.56
CA GLU A 198 -19.84 42.04 7.37
C GLU A 198 -19.97 42.38 8.85
N ALA A 199 -19.47 41.50 9.71
CA ALA A 199 -19.48 41.71 11.14
C ALA A 199 -18.67 42.96 11.53
N ASN A 200 -19.10 43.66 12.58
CA ASN A 200 -18.50 44.88 13.11
C ASN A 200 -18.52 46.08 12.16
N ILE A 201 -19.37 46.09 11.15
CA ILE A 201 -19.64 47.25 10.30
C ILE A 201 -20.87 48.02 10.80
N VAL A 202 -20.80 49.35 10.83
CA VAL A 202 -21.93 50.19 11.20
C VAL A 202 -22.96 50.22 10.06
N ILE A 203 -24.19 49.85 10.36
CA ILE A 203 -25.32 49.74 9.41
C ILE A 203 -26.32 50.89 9.53
N LYS A 204 -26.44 51.47 10.73
CA LYS A 204 -27.36 52.58 10.99
C LYS A 204 -26.78 53.54 12.01
N GLU A 205 -27.00 54.82 11.79
CA GLU A 205 -26.56 55.91 12.65
C GLU A 205 -27.68 56.93 12.82
N SER A 206 -27.89 57.45 14.04
CA SER A 206 -29.02 58.34 14.35
C SER A 206 -28.84 59.78 13.83
N ASP A 207 -27.61 60.29 13.77
CA ASP A 207 -27.32 61.74 13.59
C ASP A 207 -26.24 62.02 12.53
N LYS A 208 -26.24 61.26 11.42
CA LYS A 208 -25.24 61.38 10.34
C LYS A 208 -24.91 62.84 9.94
N ASN A 209 -23.62 63.17 9.88
CA ASN A 209 -23.11 64.48 9.43
C ASN A 209 -23.64 65.71 10.19
N ARG A 210 -24.13 65.53 11.43
CA ARG A 210 -24.60 66.64 12.27
C ARG A 210 -23.55 67.07 13.29
N THR A 211 -23.58 68.35 13.63
CA THR A 211 -22.82 68.88 14.76
C THR A 211 -23.50 68.47 16.07
N ILE A 212 -22.78 67.73 16.90
CA ILE A 212 -23.26 67.22 18.18
C ILE A 212 -22.46 67.82 19.33
N SER A 213 -23.07 67.93 20.50
CA SER A 213 -22.35 68.31 21.71
C SER A 213 -21.49 67.14 22.18
N LYS A 214 -20.27 67.41 22.68
CA LYS A 214 -19.35 66.38 23.19
C LYS A 214 -19.96 65.49 24.29
N LYS A 215 -21.00 65.96 25.01
CA LYS A 215 -21.69 65.18 26.05
C LYS A 215 -22.88 64.34 25.55
N LYS A 216 -23.23 64.44 24.27
CA LYS A 216 -24.36 63.70 23.67
C LYS A 216 -23.97 62.24 23.44
N THR A 217 -24.86 61.32 23.75
CA THR A 217 -24.72 59.91 23.35
C THR A 217 -25.12 59.73 21.90
N VAL A 218 -24.24 59.13 21.10
CA VAL A 218 -24.51 58.76 19.70
C VAL A 218 -24.87 57.29 19.64
N ASN A 219 -26.04 56.98 19.07
CA ASN A 219 -26.53 55.62 18.90
C ASN A 219 -26.11 55.09 17.53
N LEU A 220 -25.24 54.10 17.52
CA LEU A 220 -24.86 53.35 16.32
C LEU A 220 -25.49 51.96 16.37
N THR A 221 -25.88 51.45 15.21
CA THR A 221 -26.22 50.04 15.03
C THR A 221 -25.14 49.40 14.18
N ALA A 222 -24.53 48.33 14.69
CA ALA A 222 -23.51 47.55 14.00
C ALA A 222 -24.02 46.15 13.63
N SER A 223 -23.52 45.63 12.52
CA SER A 223 -23.77 44.27 12.06
C SER A 223 -22.99 43.25 12.90
N LEU A 224 -23.62 42.16 13.28
CA LEU A 224 -22.97 40.95 13.81
C LEU A 224 -22.62 39.94 12.70
N GLY A 225 -22.88 40.29 11.44
CA GLY A 225 -22.79 39.40 10.31
C GLY A 225 -24.00 38.47 10.20
N ALA A 226 -23.83 37.41 9.41
CA ALA A 226 -24.84 36.38 9.24
C ALA A 226 -25.10 35.65 10.56
N ASN A 227 -26.37 35.35 10.87
CA ASN A 227 -26.76 34.74 12.14
C ASN A 227 -26.21 33.30 12.27
N PRO A 228 -25.33 32.99 13.25
CA PRO A 228 -24.73 31.66 13.36
C PRO A 228 -25.75 30.55 13.67
N LYS A 229 -26.84 30.88 14.38
CA LYS A 229 -27.86 29.91 14.82
C LYS A 229 -29.01 29.74 13.84
N GLU A 230 -28.94 30.41 12.69
CA GLU A 230 -29.94 30.26 11.65
C GLU A 230 -29.85 28.85 11.04
N LYS A 231 -31.00 28.20 10.94
CA LYS A 231 -31.14 26.89 10.30
C LYS A 231 -31.02 27.06 8.79
N ILE A 232 -30.15 26.27 8.17
CA ILE A 232 -29.90 26.30 6.71
C ILE A 232 -30.34 24.97 6.12
N GLU A 233 -31.15 25.02 5.07
CA GLU A 233 -31.58 23.83 4.34
C GLU A 233 -30.47 23.38 3.39
N LEU A 234 -29.86 22.23 3.68
CA LEU A 234 -28.80 21.67 2.85
C LEU A 234 -29.41 20.95 1.63
N PRO A 235 -28.92 21.22 0.41
CA PRO A 235 -29.32 20.47 -0.78
C PRO A 235 -28.72 19.06 -0.74
N ASP A 236 -29.24 18.18 -1.62
CA ASP A 236 -28.64 16.87 -1.83
C ASP A 236 -27.34 16.99 -2.64
N PHE A 237 -26.21 17.10 -1.93
CA PHE A 237 -24.88 17.21 -2.53
C PHE A 237 -24.50 16.02 -3.40
N SER A 238 -25.16 14.87 -3.24
CA SER A 238 -24.93 13.67 -4.08
C SER A 238 -25.31 13.90 -5.55
N LYS A 239 -26.19 14.87 -5.81
CA LYS A 239 -26.70 15.21 -7.15
C LYS A 239 -26.05 16.45 -7.75
N MET A 240 -25.07 17.03 -7.07
CA MET A 240 -24.44 18.29 -7.47
C MET A 240 -22.94 18.10 -7.69
N PRO A 241 -22.34 18.76 -8.70
CA PRO A 241 -20.90 18.77 -8.88
C PRO A 241 -20.22 19.65 -7.82
N VAL A 242 -18.93 19.41 -7.60
CA VAL A 242 -18.13 20.15 -6.60
C VAL A 242 -18.18 21.68 -6.77
N ALA A 243 -18.30 22.17 -8.00
CA ALA A 243 -18.39 23.59 -8.30
C ALA A 243 -19.66 24.23 -7.72
N GLU A 244 -20.82 23.60 -7.96
CA GLU A 244 -22.10 24.09 -7.44
C GLU A 244 -22.17 23.99 -5.91
N ALA A 245 -21.58 22.96 -5.32
CA ALA A 245 -21.47 22.85 -3.86
C ALA A 245 -20.64 23.99 -3.27
N ARG A 246 -19.52 24.38 -3.90
CA ARG A 246 -18.71 25.54 -3.50
C ARG A 246 -19.48 26.85 -3.63
N GLU A 247 -20.28 27.01 -4.69
CA GLU A 247 -21.15 28.17 -4.84
C GLU A 247 -22.22 28.22 -3.76
N PHE A 248 -22.83 27.08 -3.40
CA PHE A 248 -23.79 26.99 -2.31
C PHE A 248 -23.18 27.40 -0.96
N ILE A 249 -21.97 26.92 -0.65
CA ILE A 249 -21.21 27.28 0.56
C ILE A 249 -20.96 28.79 0.61
N LYS A 250 -20.50 29.37 -0.50
CA LYS A 250 -20.23 30.82 -0.61
C LYS A 250 -21.50 31.65 -0.49
N LYS A 251 -22.57 31.23 -1.18
CA LYS A 251 -23.87 31.93 -1.19
C LYS A 251 -24.51 31.97 0.18
N ASN A 252 -24.37 30.93 0.99
CA ASN A 252 -24.98 30.82 2.32
C ASN A 252 -24.04 31.26 3.48
N LYS A 253 -22.82 31.71 3.16
CA LYS A 253 -21.78 32.08 4.14
C LYS A 253 -21.49 30.96 5.14
N LEU A 254 -21.36 29.73 4.65
CA LEU A 254 -21.05 28.55 5.46
C LEU A 254 -19.53 28.43 5.68
N GLU A 255 -18.96 29.35 6.47
CA GLU A 255 -17.51 29.46 6.69
C GLU A 255 -16.90 28.21 7.35
N ASN A 256 -17.70 27.48 8.15
CA ASN A 256 -17.30 26.23 8.82
C ASN A 256 -17.47 24.98 7.93
N THR A 257 -17.82 25.15 6.64
CA THR A 257 -17.94 24.03 5.69
C THR A 257 -16.69 23.93 4.82
N SER A 258 -16.05 22.75 4.82
CA SER A 258 -14.86 22.49 4.02
C SER A 258 -15.14 21.46 2.91
N VAL A 259 -14.49 21.64 1.76
CA VAL A 259 -14.56 20.70 0.63
C VAL A 259 -13.22 20.00 0.48
N GLN A 260 -13.18 18.72 0.81
CA GLN A 260 -12.04 17.84 0.65
C GLN A 260 -12.18 17.00 -0.63
N LEU A 261 -11.03 16.65 -1.19
CA LEU A 261 -10.94 15.97 -2.46
C LEU A 261 -10.09 14.71 -2.30
N ASP A 262 -10.70 13.54 -2.44
CA ASP A 262 -10.09 12.22 -2.19
C ASP A 262 -10.07 11.37 -3.46
N TYR A 263 -9.15 10.41 -3.56
CA TYR A 263 -9.13 9.46 -4.67
C TYR A 263 -10.21 8.39 -4.51
N SER A 264 -10.77 7.94 -5.63
CA SER A 264 -11.73 6.84 -5.68
C SER A 264 -11.57 6.05 -6.97
N GLU A 265 -11.48 4.72 -6.85
CA GLU A 265 -11.41 3.82 -8.00
C GLU A 265 -12.75 3.67 -8.74
N THR A 266 -13.86 3.95 -8.07
CA THR A 266 -15.22 3.70 -8.58
C THR A 266 -15.97 4.98 -8.94
N VAL A 267 -15.69 6.09 -8.26
CA VAL A 267 -16.42 7.35 -8.44
C VAL A 267 -15.66 8.29 -9.36
N ALA A 268 -16.34 8.78 -10.40
CA ALA A 268 -15.79 9.71 -11.36
C ALA A 268 -15.28 11.00 -10.71
N LYS A 269 -14.32 11.67 -11.37
CA LYS A 269 -13.77 12.94 -10.91
C LYS A 269 -14.87 14.00 -10.71
N ASP A 270 -14.68 14.85 -9.70
CA ASP A 270 -15.55 15.96 -9.30
C ASP A 270 -16.96 15.55 -8.85
N THR A 271 -17.17 14.26 -8.56
CA THR A 271 -18.43 13.68 -8.08
C THR A 271 -18.40 13.45 -6.57
N TYR A 272 -19.56 13.58 -5.92
CA TYR A 272 -19.72 13.42 -4.47
C TYR A 272 -19.33 12.01 -3.99
N LEU A 273 -18.63 11.93 -2.85
CA LEU A 273 -18.29 10.67 -2.17
C LEU A 273 -19.10 10.50 -0.90
N LYS A 274 -19.00 11.46 0.02
CA LYS A 274 -19.62 11.43 1.34
C LYS A 274 -19.62 12.81 1.96
N GLN A 275 -20.38 12.97 3.03
CA GLN A 275 -20.34 14.13 3.89
C GLN A 275 -20.22 13.69 5.35
N THR A 276 -19.53 14.49 6.14
CA THR A 276 -19.35 14.25 7.57
C THR A 276 -19.67 15.53 8.33
N PHE A 277 -20.55 15.42 9.32
CA PHE A 277 -20.77 16.47 10.30
C PHE A 277 -19.78 16.27 11.44
N ALA A 278 -19.14 17.34 11.92
CA ALA A 278 -18.21 17.23 13.05
C ALA A 278 -18.93 16.81 14.34
N ASN A 279 -20.20 17.22 14.49
CA ASN A 279 -21.05 16.83 15.59
C ASN A 279 -22.07 15.78 15.11
N GLN A 280 -22.08 14.61 15.76
CA GLN A 280 -22.94 13.49 15.40
C GLN A 280 -24.44 13.75 15.62
N SER A 281 -24.80 14.74 16.46
CA SER A 281 -26.21 15.12 16.69
C SER A 281 -26.78 16.01 15.58
N VAL A 282 -25.93 16.51 14.67
CA VAL A 282 -26.35 17.37 13.57
C VAL A 282 -26.75 16.50 12.39
N THR A 283 -27.93 16.77 11.86
CA THR A 283 -28.48 16.14 10.65
C THR A 283 -28.70 17.23 9.59
N PRO A 284 -28.88 16.87 8.30
CA PRO A 284 -29.22 17.85 7.27
C PRO A 284 -30.45 18.71 7.61
N GLU A 285 -31.38 18.16 8.41
CA GLU A 285 -32.62 18.82 8.83
C GLU A 285 -32.42 19.75 10.04
N THR A 286 -31.38 19.56 10.84
CA THR A 286 -31.09 20.35 12.05
C THR A 286 -29.88 21.27 11.89
N PHE A 287 -29.27 21.27 10.70
CA PHE A 287 -28.06 22.01 10.38
C PHE A 287 -28.23 23.53 10.55
N LYS A 288 -27.32 24.13 11.30
CA LYS A 288 -27.19 25.57 11.51
C LYS A 288 -25.92 26.09 10.84
N ARG A 289 -25.89 27.39 10.54
CA ARG A 289 -24.71 28.04 9.91
C ARG A 289 -23.41 27.83 10.70
N GLU A 290 -23.48 27.76 12.03
CA GLU A 290 -22.32 27.51 12.90
C GLU A 290 -21.79 26.06 12.86
N ASP A 291 -22.57 25.10 12.37
CA ASP A 291 -22.18 23.70 12.36
C ASP A 291 -21.05 23.43 11.35
N ASN A 292 -20.18 22.48 11.68
CA ASN A 292 -19.05 22.10 10.84
C ASN A 292 -19.42 20.92 9.95
N LEU A 293 -19.26 21.11 8.63
CA LEU A 293 -19.56 20.12 7.60
C LEU A 293 -18.33 19.93 6.70
N THR A 294 -17.92 18.69 6.51
CA THR A 294 -16.88 18.34 5.54
C THR A 294 -17.51 17.55 4.40
N LEU A 295 -17.42 18.08 3.19
CA LEU A 295 -17.86 17.41 1.98
C LEU A 295 -16.66 16.78 1.28
N TYR A 296 -16.78 15.50 0.94
CA TYR A 296 -15.75 14.76 0.21
C TYR A 296 -16.20 14.56 -1.23
N TYR A 297 -15.36 14.98 -2.18
CA TYR A 297 -15.57 14.76 -3.62
C TYR A 297 -14.40 13.96 -4.19
N SER A 298 -14.66 13.19 -5.25
CA SER A 298 -13.66 12.37 -5.91
C SER A 298 -12.72 13.20 -6.78
N LYS A 299 -11.41 12.99 -6.68
CA LYS A 299 -10.41 13.46 -7.66
C LYS A 299 -10.29 12.51 -8.86
N GLY A 300 -11.09 11.44 -8.89
CA GLY A 300 -10.96 10.31 -9.81
C GLY A 300 -10.03 9.24 -9.25
N LYS A 301 -9.62 8.32 -10.13
CA LYS A 301 -8.65 7.27 -9.81
C LYS A 301 -7.31 7.88 -9.43
N GLU A 302 -6.60 7.23 -8.52
CA GLU A 302 -5.25 7.66 -8.17
C GLU A 302 -4.34 7.50 -9.40
N PRO A 303 -3.65 8.56 -9.85
CA PRO A 303 -2.79 8.46 -11.01
C PRO A 303 -1.60 7.55 -10.71
N VAL A 304 -1.57 6.40 -11.37
CA VAL A 304 -0.45 5.46 -11.29
C VAL A 304 0.75 6.06 -12.03
N VAL A 305 1.72 6.60 -11.27
CA VAL A 305 2.90 7.24 -11.85
C VAL A 305 3.88 6.16 -12.34
N GLN A 306 4.13 6.13 -13.65
CA GLN A 306 5.16 5.31 -14.27
C GLN A 306 6.49 6.07 -14.26
N ASN A 307 7.30 5.88 -13.23
CA ASN A 307 8.58 6.56 -13.04
C ASN A 307 9.79 5.64 -12.85
N ILE A 308 9.60 4.32 -12.93
CA ILE A 308 10.67 3.34 -12.72
C ILE A 308 11.18 2.88 -14.08
N ASP A 309 12.43 3.21 -14.40
CA ASP A 309 13.06 2.77 -15.65
C ASP A 309 13.41 1.28 -15.59
N VAL A 310 12.97 0.54 -16.62
CA VAL A 310 13.23 -0.89 -16.75
C VAL A 310 14.62 -1.13 -17.34
N PRO A 311 15.52 -1.85 -16.64
CA PRO A 311 16.84 -2.18 -17.16
C PRO A 311 16.77 -3.30 -18.20
N ASP A 312 17.93 -3.62 -18.77
CA ASP A 312 18.09 -4.77 -19.65
C ASP A 312 18.28 -6.04 -18.82
N PHE A 313 17.34 -6.96 -18.89
CA PHE A 313 17.40 -8.22 -18.14
C PHE A 313 18.01 -9.37 -18.95
N SER A 314 18.35 -9.19 -20.24
CA SER A 314 18.87 -10.26 -21.10
C SER A 314 20.09 -10.98 -20.52
N SER A 315 20.98 -10.26 -19.84
CA SER A 315 22.19 -10.80 -19.20
C SER A 315 22.02 -11.19 -17.73
N GLN A 316 20.87 -10.89 -17.13
CA GLN A 316 20.63 -11.00 -15.68
C GLN A 316 20.06 -12.37 -15.31
N THR A 317 20.29 -12.80 -14.07
CA THR A 317 19.69 -14.02 -13.50
C THR A 317 18.35 -13.74 -12.84
N LYS A 318 17.55 -14.78 -12.62
CA LYS A 318 16.29 -14.68 -11.85
C LYS A 318 16.46 -13.99 -10.50
N GLU A 319 17.57 -14.25 -9.80
CA GLU A 319 17.87 -13.66 -8.50
C GLU A 319 18.14 -12.15 -8.60
N GLN A 320 18.93 -11.72 -9.59
CA GLN A 320 19.22 -10.30 -9.83
C GLN A 320 17.94 -9.52 -10.16
N ILE A 321 17.07 -10.12 -10.98
CA ILE A 321 15.77 -9.53 -11.36
C ILE A 321 14.85 -9.42 -10.14
N ASN A 322 14.83 -10.44 -9.28
CA ASN A 322 14.07 -10.40 -8.02
C ASN A 322 14.57 -9.32 -7.07
N THR A 323 15.88 -9.13 -6.97
CA THR A 323 16.47 -8.05 -6.17
C THR A 323 16.05 -6.69 -6.69
N TRP A 324 16.14 -6.45 -8.01
CA TRP A 324 15.67 -5.22 -8.62
C TRP A 324 14.17 -4.99 -8.41
N SER A 325 13.36 -6.04 -8.56
CA SER A 325 11.91 -6.02 -8.33
C SER A 325 11.57 -5.57 -6.91
N LYS A 326 12.26 -6.12 -5.90
CA LYS A 326 12.09 -5.75 -4.49
C LYS A 326 12.58 -4.33 -4.19
N GLU A 327 13.73 -3.94 -4.73
CA GLU A 327 14.33 -2.61 -4.54
C GLU A 327 13.43 -1.50 -5.12
N LYS A 328 12.87 -1.72 -6.30
CA LYS A 328 12.00 -0.73 -6.97
C LYS A 328 10.52 -0.86 -6.60
N GLY A 329 10.12 -1.97 -5.97
CA GLY A 329 8.72 -2.25 -5.63
C GLY A 329 7.84 -2.56 -6.86
N VAL A 330 8.44 -3.12 -7.92
CA VAL A 330 7.74 -3.52 -9.16
C VAL A 330 7.41 -5.00 -9.10
N LYS A 331 6.20 -5.40 -9.47
CA LYS A 331 5.81 -6.81 -9.49
C LYS A 331 6.37 -7.51 -10.74
N VAL A 332 7.10 -8.61 -10.56
CA VAL A 332 7.64 -9.41 -11.66
C VAL A 332 7.12 -10.84 -11.59
N ALA A 333 6.61 -11.35 -12.72
CA ALA A 333 6.22 -12.73 -12.91
C ALA A 333 7.24 -13.43 -13.82
N PHE A 334 7.59 -14.68 -13.49
CA PHE A 334 8.51 -15.49 -14.27
C PHE A 334 7.75 -16.61 -14.98
N GLU A 335 7.95 -16.69 -16.29
CA GLU A 335 7.52 -17.79 -17.13
C GLU A 335 8.76 -18.53 -17.67
N THR A 336 8.60 -19.78 -18.06
CA THR A 336 9.67 -20.58 -18.65
C THR A 336 9.33 -20.98 -20.08
N ALA A 337 10.33 -21.00 -20.96
CA ALA A 337 10.19 -21.47 -22.33
C ALA A 337 11.49 -22.15 -22.82
N GLY A 338 11.35 -23.09 -23.76
CA GLY A 338 12.51 -23.70 -24.41
C GLY A 338 13.18 -22.75 -25.41
N SER A 339 14.50 -22.85 -25.56
CA SER A 339 15.25 -22.08 -26.57
C SER A 339 16.44 -22.86 -27.09
N GLU A 340 16.59 -22.95 -28.41
CA GLU A 340 17.73 -23.58 -29.07
C GLU A 340 19.03 -22.76 -28.93
N THR A 341 18.91 -21.44 -28.76
CA THR A 341 20.04 -20.50 -28.80
C THR A 341 20.41 -19.92 -27.44
N ILE A 342 19.46 -19.86 -26.51
CA ILE A 342 19.65 -19.23 -25.20
C ILE A 342 19.88 -20.32 -24.15
N GLU A 343 20.99 -20.22 -23.42
CA GLU A 343 21.33 -21.12 -22.32
C GLU A 343 20.26 -21.12 -21.22
N ALA A 344 20.19 -22.21 -20.45
CA ALA A 344 19.25 -22.32 -19.34
C ALA A 344 19.45 -21.19 -18.31
N ASP A 345 18.36 -20.77 -17.66
CA ASP A 345 18.28 -19.69 -16.66
C ASP A 345 18.59 -18.27 -17.17
N LYS A 346 18.85 -18.09 -18.47
CA LYS A 346 18.96 -16.78 -19.09
C LYS A 346 17.61 -16.26 -19.54
N VAL A 347 17.46 -14.93 -19.62
CA VAL A 347 16.22 -14.29 -20.07
C VAL A 347 16.09 -14.41 -21.59
N ILE A 348 14.99 -14.99 -22.04
CA ILE A 348 14.58 -15.04 -23.46
C ILE A 348 13.97 -13.70 -23.85
N SER A 349 13.05 -13.20 -23.03
CA SER A 349 12.32 -11.98 -23.33
C SER A 349 11.74 -11.35 -22.07
N GLN A 350 11.63 -10.03 -22.10
CA GLN A 350 10.90 -9.24 -21.12
C GLN A 350 9.70 -8.57 -21.79
N SER A 351 8.55 -8.55 -21.11
CA SER A 351 7.32 -7.93 -21.61
C SER A 351 7.44 -6.41 -21.78
N VAL A 352 8.20 -5.75 -20.91
CA VAL A 352 8.47 -4.30 -20.97
C VAL A 352 9.89 -4.08 -21.45
N ALA A 353 10.08 -3.31 -22.52
CA ALA A 353 11.38 -3.10 -23.11
C ALA A 353 12.31 -2.24 -22.23
N LYS A 354 13.62 -2.42 -22.40
CA LYS A 354 14.65 -1.58 -21.76
C LYS A 354 14.37 -0.10 -21.99
N GLY A 355 14.48 0.70 -20.93
CA GLY A 355 14.29 2.15 -20.95
C GLY A 355 12.83 2.62 -20.98
N GLN A 356 11.87 1.71 -21.01
CA GLN A 356 10.47 2.05 -20.74
C GLN A 356 10.25 2.21 -19.23
N LYS A 357 9.21 2.97 -18.89
CA LYS A 357 8.84 3.24 -17.49
C LYS A 357 7.67 2.37 -17.07
N VAL A 358 7.77 1.85 -15.85
CA VAL A 358 6.70 1.10 -15.18
C VAL A 358 6.35 1.76 -13.86
N SER A 359 5.17 1.42 -13.37
CA SER A 359 4.71 1.77 -12.03
C SER A 359 4.87 0.59 -11.07
N LYS A 360 4.66 0.84 -9.78
CA LYS A 360 4.61 -0.20 -8.75
C LYS A 360 3.39 -1.13 -8.87
N ALA A 361 2.36 -0.68 -9.58
CA ALA A 361 1.15 -1.46 -9.79
C ALA A 361 1.27 -2.43 -10.99
N ASP A 362 2.15 -2.13 -11.94
CA ASP A 362 2.34 -2.92 -13.15
C ASP A 362 2.98 -4.29 -12.86
N ILE A 363 2.57 -5.30 -13.62
CA ILE A 363 3.13 -6.65 -13.57
C ILE A 363 3.97 -6.87 -14.82
N MET A 364 5.27 -7.11 -14.62
CA MET A 364 6.20 -7.41 -15.71
C MET A 364 6.40 -8.92 -15.81
N ILE A 365 6.19 -9.48 -16.99
CA ILE A 365 6.47 -10.88 -17.30
C ILE A 365 7.88 -11.00 -17.89
N ILE A 366 8.68 -11.90 -17.31
CA ILE A 366 10.01 -12.28 -17.79
C ILE A 366 9.99 -13.76 -18.16
N LYS A 367 10.36 -14.08 -19.40
CA LYS A 367 10.51 -15.47 -19.86
C LYS A 367 11.95 -15.91 -19.69
N LEU A 368 12.16 -16.95 -18.89
CA LEU A 368 13.44 -17.60 -18.68
C LEU A 368 13.58 -18.82 -19.59
N SER A 369 14.80 -19.05 -20.08
CA SER A 369 15.14 -20.20 -20.90
C SER A 369 15.29 -21.45 -20.05
N LEU A 370 14.69 -22.55 -20.48
CA LEU A 370 14.98 -23.89 -19.99
C LEU A 370 16.18 -24.52 -20.71
N GLY A 371 16.78 -23.80 -21.68
CA GLY A 371 17.84 -24.28 -22.53
C GLY A 371 17.34 -25.06 -23.75
N LYS A 372 18.28 -25.73 -24.41
CA LYS A 372 18.02 -26.51 -25.62
C LYS A 372 17.13 -27.73 -25.31
N PRO A 373 16.00 -27.92 -26.00
CA PRO A 373 15.15 -29.08 -25.79
C PRO A 373 15.83 -30.37 -26.27
N MET A 374 15.79 -31.40 -25.43
CA MET A 374 16.11 -32.78 -25.77
C MET A 374 14.82 -33.46 -26.23
N THR A 375 14.75 -33.82 -27.50
CA THR A 375 13.52 -34.37 -28.10
C THR A 375 13.61 -35.88 -28.19
N VAL A 376 12.54 -36.57 -27.77
CA VAL A 376 12.41 -38.02 -27.91
C VAL A 376 12.28 -38.38 -29.40
N PRO A 377 13.20 -39.17 -29.98
CA PRO A 377 13.11 -39.56 -31.38
C PRO A 377 11.96 -40.56 -31.60
N ASP A 378 11.57 -40.70 -32.85
CA ASP A 378 10.68 -41.78 -33.29
C ASP A 378 11.48 -43.06 -33.45
N PHE A 379 11.35 -43.98 -32.50
CA PHE A 379 12.10 -45.24 -32.46
C PHE A 379 11.66 -46.23 -33.54
N SER A 380 10.51 -46.02 -34.19
CA SER A 380 10.09 -46.86 -35.33
C SER A 380 11.03 -46.74 -36.54
N ARG A 381 11.86 -45.69 -36.57
CA ARG A 381 12.82 -45.39 -37.64
C ARG A 381 14.22 -45.93 -37.39
N PHE A 382 14.44 -46.55 -36.24
CA PHE A 382 15.73 -47.10 -35.83
C PHE A 382 15.62 -48.61 -35.64
N THR A 383 16.73 -49.30 -35.79
CA THR A 383 16.86 -50.71 -35.40
C THR A 383 17.20 -50.82 -33.92
N PHE A 384 17.08 -52.03 -33.34
CA PHE A 384 17.45 -52.29 -31.94
C PHE A 384 18.91 -51.88 -31.62
N ASP A 385 19.84 -52.11 -32.54
CA ASP A 385 21.25 -51.77 -32.36
C ASP A 385 21.48 -50.25 -32.40
N GLU A 386 20.70 -49.53 -33.22
CA GLU A 386 20.81 -48.07 -33.37
C GLU A 386 20.05 -47.30 -32.28
N SER A 387 19.01 -47.89 -31.69
CA SER A 387 18.08 -47.17 -30.82
C SER A 387 18.70 -46.67 -29.53
N SER A 388 19.65 -47.42 -28.96
CA SER A 388 20.40 -46.98 -27.77
C SER A 388 21.21 -45.70 -28.01
N GLY A 389 21.64 -45.44 -29.26
CA GLY A 389 22.40 -44.25 -29.65
C GLY A 389 21.56 -43.16 -30.36
N ALA A 390 20.28 -43.42 -30.62
CA ALA A 390 19.42 -42.54 -31.40
C ALA A 390 19.12 -41.20 -30.71
N ALA A 391 19.18 -41.17 -29.37
CA ALA A 391 18.94 -39.98 -28.57
C ALA A 391 20.18 -39.57 -27.78
N LYS A 392 20.77 -38.43 -28.12
CA LYS A 392 21.86 -37.85 -27.33
C LYS A 392 21.26 -37.20 -26.07
N ASN A 393 21.78 -37.57 -24.90
CA ASN A 393 21.37 -37.05 -23.58
C ASN A 393 19.98 -37.49 -23.10
N LEU A 394 19.42 -38.58 -23.64
CA LEU A 394 18.23 -39.23 -23.09
C LEU A 394 18.57 -40.67 -22.67
N PRO A 395 18.08 -41.16 -21.51
CA PRO A 395 18.29 -42.54 -21.08
C PRO A 395 17.37 -43.47 -21.88
N VAL A 396 17.92 -44.10 -22.93
CA VAL A 396 17.17 -45.03 -23.78
C VAL A 396 17.48 -46.48 -23.41
N ILE A 397 16.44 -47.24 -23.08
CA ILE A 397 16.52 -48.68 -22.81
C ILE A 397 15.86 -49.41 -23.96
N SER A 398 16.65 -50.18 -24.72
CA SER A 398 16.13 -50.99 -25.81
C SER A 398 15.87 -52.41 -25.32
N LYS A 399 14.67 -52.93 -25.59
CA LYS A 399 14.25 -54.29 -25.22
C LYS A 399 13.78 -55.05 -26.46
N GLN A 400 14.07 -56.35 -26.49
CA GLN A 400 13.59 -57.26 -27.51
C GLN A 400 12.62 -58.28 -26.91
N VAL A 401 11.48 -58.49 -27.58
CA VAL A 401 10.46 -59.46 -27.17
C VAL A 401 9.92 -60.22 -28.37
N TYR A 402 9.43 -61.44 -28.18
CA TYR A 402 8.77 -62.17 -29.26
C TYR A 402 7.41 -61.55 -29.60
N ASN A 403 7.02 -61.65 -30.87
CA ASN A 403 5.73 -61.17 -31.36
C ASN A 403 5.29 -61.99 -32.59
N ASP A 404 4.03 -62.43 -32.59
CA ASP A 404 3.51 -63.27 -33.69
C ASP A 404 3.18 -62.50 -34.98
N THR A 405 2.97 -61.19 -34.85
CA THR A 405 2.48 -60.30 -35.91
C THR A 405 3.60 -59.44 -36.49
N VAL A 406 4.48 -58.91 -35.64
CA VAL A 406 5.56 -58.01 -36.05
C VAL A 406 6.80 -58.84 -36.45
N PRO A 407 7.34 -58.70 -37.66
CA PRO A 407 8.54 -59.41 -38.10
C PRO A 407 9.77 -59.12 -37.22
N TYR A 408 10.77 -60.00 -37.28
CA TYR A 408 12.06 -59.81 -36.59
C TYR A 408 12.67 -58.43 -36.90
N GLY A 409 13.13 -57.73 -35.87
CA GLY A 409 13.69 -56.38 -35.93
C GLY A 409 12.65 -55.25 -36.01
N GLY A 410 11.36 -55.58 -36.19
CA GLY A 410 10.29 -54.58 -36.28
C GLY A 410 10.03 -53.87 -34.96
N PHE A 411 9.69 -52.59 -35.02
CA PHE A 411 9.29 -51.80 -33.86
C PHE A 411 7.92 -52.22 -33.33
N ILE A 412 7.81 -52.38 -32.01
CA ILE A 412 6.54 -52.73 -31.34
C ILE A 412 5.96 -51.51 -30.64
N SER A 413 6.74 -50.86 -29.78
CA SER A 413 6.25 -49.76 -28.96
C SER A 413 7.38 -48.95 -28.33
N GLN A 414 7.08 -47.71 -27.97
CA GLN A 414 7.93 -46.89 -27.10
C GLN A 414 7.13 -46.38 -25.90
N SER A 415 7.77 -46.26 -24.74
CA SER A 415 7.10 -45.81 -23.50
C SER A 415 6.68 -44.35 -23.54
N ILE A 416 7.47 -43.50 -24.19
CA ILE A 416 7.23 -42.05 -24.30
C ILE A 416 6.98 -41.69 -25.77
N PRO A 417 5.93 -40.92 -26.12
CA PRO A 417 5.64 -40.53 -27.49
C PRO A 417 6.79 -39.74 -28.15
N ALA A 418 6.96 -39.95 -29.46
CA ALA A 418 7.95 -39.22 -30.25
C ALA A 418 7.61 -37.72 -30.28
N GLY A 419 8.64 -36.87 -30.27
CA GLY A 419 8.47 -35.42 -30.25
C GLY A 419 8.29 -34.82 -28.86
N THR A 420 8.17 -35.64 -27.81
CA THR A 420 8.18 -35.16 -26.42
C THR A 420 9.51 -34.44 -26.14
N GLN A 421 9.45 -33.26 -25.50
CA GLN A 421 10.61 -32.43 -25.20
C GLN A 421 10.92 -32.45 -23.70
N TYR A 422 12.20 -32.61 -23.37
CA TYR A 422 12.74 -32.49 -22.03
C TYR A 422 13.83 -31.43 -21.99
N PHE A 423 14.02 -30.80 -20.85
CA PHE A 423 15.05 -29.79 -20.61
C PHE A 423 16.05 -30.29 -19.56
N ALA A 424 17.21 -29.64 -19.48
CA ALA A 424 18.33 -30.11 -18.64
C ALA A 424 18.00 -30.23 -17.14
N LYS A 425 16.97 -29.52 -16.67
CA LYS A 425 16.50 -29.56 -15.28
C LYS A 425 15.34 -30.52 -15.04
N ASP A 426 14.79 -31.11 -16.10
CA ASP A 426 13.66 -32.02 -15.98
C ASP A 426 14.13 -33.37 -15.47
N THR A 427 13.29 -34.05 -14.68
CA THR A 427 13.49 -35.45 -14.34
C THR A 427 13.06 -36.31 -15.53
N ILE A 428 14.05 -36.85 -16.26
CA ILE A 428 13.81 -37.64 -17.47
C ILE A 428 13.60 -39.11 -17.09
N PRO A 429 12.44 -39.72 -17.40
CA PRO A 429 12.23 -41.14 -17.17
C PRO A 429 12.99 -41.99 -18.19
N ASP A 430 13.20 -43.27 -17.85
CA ASP A 430 13.78 -44.23 -18.80
C ASP A 430 12.85 -44.44 -20.01
N ILE A 431 13.38 -44.18 -21.20
CA ILE A 431 12.64 -44.31 -22.44
C ILE A 431 12.84 -45.72 -22.97
N MET A 432 11.81 -46.55 -22.84
CA MET A 432 11.85 -47.94 -23.29
C MET A 432 11.40 -48.03 -24.74
N ALA A 433 12.26 -48.55 -25.61
CA ALA A 433 11.94 -48.90 -27.00
C ALA A 433 11.91 -50.43 -27.14
N VAL A 434 10.79 -50.98 -27.58
CA VAL A 434 10.55 -52.42 -27.68
C VAL A 434 10.54 -52.86 -29.14
N TYR A 435 11.37 -53.85 -29.46
CA TYR A 435 11.52 -54.43 -30.79
C TYR A 435 11.15 -55.91 -30.80
N SER A 436 10.75 -56.40 -31.97
CA SER A 436 10.33 -57.77 -32.18
C SER A 436 11.50 -58.71 -32.44
N LEU A 437 11.51 -59.86 -31.78
CA LEU A 437 12.31 -61.03 -32.13
C LEU A 437 11.61 -61.95 -33.15
N GLY A 438 10.47 -61.51 -33.68
CA GLY A 438 9.61 -62.32 -34.54
C GLY A 438 8.91 -63.43 -33.75
N ARG A 439 8.57 -64.50 -34.47
CA ARG A 439 7.90 -65.69 -33.90
C ARG A 439 8.88 -66.54 -33.11
N VAL A 440 8.38 -67.18 -32.06
CA VAL A 440 9.17 -68.09 -31.22
C VAL A 440 9.59 -69.30 -32.06
N TYR A 441 10.89 -69.59 -32.11
CA TYR A 441 11.43 -70.75 -32.81
C TYR A 441 12.10 -71.70 -31.82
N ILE A 442 11.61 -72.93 -31.76
CA ILE A 442 12.15 -73.96 -30.87
C ILE A 442 13.26 -74.71 -31.60
N LYS A 443 14.50 -74.47 -31.15
CA LYS A 443 15.70 -75.17 -31.66
C LYS A 443 15.76 -76.60 -31.14
N ASP A 444 16.60 -77.41 -31.76
CA ASP A 444 16.95 -78.73 -31.24
C ASP A 444 17.63 -78.60 -29.86
N LEU A 445 17.01 -79.22 -28.84
CA LEU A 445 17.49 -79.27 -27.47
C LEU A 445 18.21 -80.60 -27.17
N LYS A 446 18.33 -81.51 -28.14
CA LYS A 446 19.03 -82.79 -27.95
C LYS A 446 20.47 -82.58 -27.52
N GLY A 447 20.91 -83.42 -26.59
CA GLY A 447 22.25 -83.35 -26.01
C GLY A 447 22.43 -82.31 -24.90
N GLN A 448 21.43 -81.44 -24.64
CA GLN A 448 21.42 -80.60 -23.44
C GLN A 448 21.13 -81.43 -22.18
N THR A 449 21.57 -80.94 -21.02
CA THR A 449 21.27 -81.58 -19.74
C THR A 449 19.94 -81.10 -19.18
N GLU A 450 19.26 -81.94 -18.39
CA GLU A 450 18.02 -81.60 -17.70
C GLU A 450 18.13 -80.31 -16.86
N GLY A 451 19.28 -80.08 -16.23
CA GLY A 451 19.54 -78.90 -15.41
C GLY A 451 19.58 -77.59 -16.22
N ASP A 452 20.12 -77.64 -17.44
CA ASP A 452 20.27 -76.46 -18.31
C ASP A 452 18.93 -76.00 -18.90
N LEU A 453 17.91 -76.88 -18.92
CA LEU A 453 16.60 -76.58 -19.47
C LEU A 453 15.93 -75.40 -18.76
N GLN A 454 16.07 -75.30 -17.43
CA GLN A 454 15.48 -74.21 -16.66
C GLN A 454 16.01 -72.84 -17.12
N GLY A 455 17.34 -72.74 -17.23
CA GLY A 455 18.01 -71.52 -17.69
C GLY A 455 17.69 -71.22 -19.15
N THR A 456 17.70 -72.24 -20.02
CA THR A 456 17.38 -72.09 -21.44
C THR A 456 15.96 -71.57 -21.64
N PHE A 457 14.96 -72.20 -21.02
CA PHE A 457 13.57 -71.78 -21.19
C PHE A 457 13.30 -70.38 -20.63
N TYR A 458 13.93 -70.03 -19.51
CA TYR A 458 13.79 -68.70 -18.94
C TYR A 458 14.49 -67.62 -19.78
N ASN A 459 15.78 -67.80 -20.09
CA ASN A 459 16.60 -66.79 -20.77
C ASN A 459 16.24 -66.62 -22.25
N ASP A 460 15.89 -67.70 -22.94
CA ASP A 460 15.63 -67.65 -24.38
C ASP A 460 14.16 -67.38 -24.73
N TYR A 461 13.22 -67.65 -23.81
CA TYR A 461 11.79 -67.48 -24.06
C TYR A 461 11.10 -66.58 -23.02
N THR A 462 11.04 -66.99 -21.75
CA THR A 462 10.23 -66.31 -20.72
C THR A 462 10.65 -64.85 -20.50
N SER A 463 11.95 -64.60 -20.34
CA SER A 463 12.51 -63.25 -20.15
C SER A 463 12.28 -62.32 -21.36
N LYS A 464 12.08 -62.91 -22.54
CA LYS A 464 11.78 -62.24 -23.82
C LYS A 464 10.29 -62.23 -24.15
N GLY A 465 9.42 -62.51 -23.17
CA GLY A 465 7.97 -62.38 -23.29
C GLY A 465 7.24 -63.55 -23.95
N ALA A 466 7.92 -64.68 -24.19
CA ALA A 466 7.28 -65.90 -24.66
C ALA A 466 7.04 -66.86 -23.48
N ASN A 467 5.79 -67.21 -23.22
CA ASN A 467 5.39 -68.12 -22.14
C ASN A 467 5.46 -69.59 -22.61
N ILE A 468 6.68 -70.07 -22.80
CA ILE A 468 6.96 -71.45 -23.22
C ILE A 468 7.22 -72.29 -21.97
N ALA A 469 6.28 -73.17 -21.65
CA ALA A 469 6.43 -74.15 -20.57
C ALA A 469 6.99 -75.46 -21.13
N TYR A 470 7.60 -76.28 -20.26
CA TYR A 470 7.97 -77.65 -20.63
C TYR A 470 7.53 -78.69 -19.60
N ARG A 471 7.35 -79.92 -20.06
CA ARG A 471 7.06 -81.10 -19.23
C ARG A 471 8.03 -82.21 -19.58
N VAL A 472 8.64 -82.80 -18.55
CA VAL A 472 9.63 -83.87 -18.70
C VAL A 472 8.95 -85.24 -18.74
N GLN A 473 9.41 -86.10 -19.63
CA GLN A 473 9.07 -87.52 -19.70
C GLN A 473 10.36 -88.33 -19.73
N TYR A 474 10.52 -89.27 -18.80
CA TYR A 474 11.71 -90.12 -18.76
C TYR A 474 11.57 -91.33 -19.69
N VAL A 475 12.60 -91.60 -20.49
CA VAL A 475 12.63 -92.71 -21.45
C VAL A 475 13.96 -93.45 -21.39
N ASN A 476 13.94 -94.76 -21.66
CA ASN A 476 15.16 -95.56 -21.70
C ASN A 476 15.87 -95.32 -23.05
N SER A 477 17.13 -94.90 -22.98
CA SER A 477 17.93 -94.52 -24.15
C SER A 477 19.41 -94.86 -23.89
N PRO A 478 20.21 -95.16 -24.93
CA PRO A 478 21.65 -95.38 -24.78
C PRO A 478 22.43 -94.14 -24.32
N GLU A 479 21.81 -92.95 -24.37
CA GLU A 479 22.40 -91.70 -23.92
C GLU A 479 22.58 -91.63 -22.40
N THR A 480 23.52 -90.81 -21.93
CA THR A 480 23.76 -90.61 -20.49
C THR A 480 22.49 -90.14 -19.76
N LYS A 481 22.31 -90.60 -18.51
CA LYS A 481 21.17 -90.23 -17.68
C LYS A 481 21.11 -88.71 -17.49
N GLY A 482 19.92 -88.13 -17.66
CA GLY A 482 19.70 -86.68 -17.55
C GLY A 482 19.94 -85.90 -18.84
N THR A 483 20.28 -86.58 -19.94
CA THR A 483 20.43 -85.96 -21.27
C THR A 483 19.10 -85.92 -22.01
N VAL A 484 18.82 -84.81 -22.69
CA VAL A 484 17.65 -84.67 -23.56
C VAL A 484 17.82 -85.50 -24.82
N VAL A 485 16.85 -86.40 -25.08
CA VAL A 485 16.86 -87.34 -26.21
C VAL A 485 15.77 -87.06 -27.24
N GLY A 486 14.74 -86.31 -26.85
CA GLY A 486 13.63 -85.98 -27.73
C GLY A 486 12.83 -84.77 -27.23
N GLN A 487 12.08 -84.16 -28.12
CA GLN A 487 11.15 -83.07 -27.82
C GLN A 487 9.95 -83.12 -28.75
N SER A 488 8.78 -82.65 -28.29
CA SER A 488 7.55 -82.64 -29.10
C SER A 488 7.60 -81.64 -30.25
N SER A 489 8.24 -80.49 -30.03
CA SER A 489 8.36 -79.39 -31.01
C SER A 489 9.82 -79.21 -31.37
N LEU A 490 10.23 -79.58 -32.58
CA LEU A 490 11.63 -79.61 -33.01
C LEU A 490 11.80 -78.79 -34.29
N ASN A 491 12.69 -77.79 -34.25
CA ASN A 491 13.03 -76.94 -35.40
C ASN A 491 11.79 -76.31 -36.08
N GLU A 492 10.85 -75.86 -35.25
CA GLU A 492 9.59 -75.29 -35.72
C GLU A 492 9.23 -74.00 -34.97
N PHE A 493 8.37 -73.21 -35.60
CA PHE A 493 7.79 -72.04 -34.98
C PHE A 493 6.59 -72.43 -34.14
N VAL A 494 6.53 -71.91 -32.92
CA VAL A 494 5.45 -72.15 -31.96
C VAL A 494 4.77 -70.82 -31.60
N PRO A 495 3.51 -70.84 -31.14
CA PRO A 495 2.86 -69.63 -30.63
C PRO A 495 3.54 -69.10 -29.37
N LEU A 496 3.28 -67.84 -29.01
CA LEU A 496 3.84 -67.19 -27.82
C LEU A 496 3.55 -67.90 -26.49
N SER A 497 2.56 -68.78 -26.46
CA SER A 497 2.27 -69.62 -25.30
C SER A 497 2.04 -71.06 -25.75
N CYS A 498 2.91 -71.97 -25.30
CA CYS A 498 2.76 -73.40 -25.53
C CYS A 498 3.45 -74.22 -24.45
N THR A 499 3.14 -75.52 -24.39
CA THR A 499 3.83 -76.50 -23.54
C THR A 499 4.56 -77.52 -24.40
N ILE A 500 5.86 -77.67 -24.17
CA ILE A 500 6.73 -78.60 -24.92
C ILE A 500 6.99 -79.83 -24.06
N PHE A 501 6.81 -81.03 -24.63
CA PHE A 501 7.20 -82.27 -23.94
C PHE A 501 8.65 -82.59 -24.28
N ILE A 502 9.48 -82.77 -23.26
CA ILE A 502 10.90 -83.08 -23.38
C ILE A 502 11.14 -84.48 -22.86
N GLN A 503 11.77 -85.31 -23.67
CA GLN A 503 12.15 -86.67 -23.32
C GLN A 503 13.58 -86.69 -22.77
N ILE A 504 13.76 -87.24 -21.58
CA ILE A 504 15.04 -87.29 -20.88
C ILE A 504 15.47 -88.74 -20.70
N SER A 505 16.74 -89.04 -20.97
CA SER A 505 17.30 -90.37 -20.83
C SER A 505 17.38 -90.80 -19.36
N ASN A 506 16.90 -92.00 -19.05
CA ASN A 506 17.19 -92.69 -17.79
C ASN A 506 18.59 -93.33 -17.77
N GLY A 507 19.30 -93.31 -18.89
CA GLY A 507 20.50 -94.11 -19.12
C GLY A 507 20.18 -95.51 -19.64
N HIS A 508 21.23 -96.25 -19.98
CA HIS A 508 21.10 -97.64 -20.36
C HIS A 508 20.65 -98.45 -19.13
N GLU A 509 19.41 -98.97 -19.16
CA GLU A 509 19.05 -100.06 -18.26
C GLU A 509 19.96 -101.26 -18.59
N LYS A 510 20.55 -101.84 -17.55
CA LYS A 510 21.38 -103.05 -17.64
C LYS A 510 20.52 -104.30 -17.70
#